data_AF-A0A496W538-F1
#
_entry.id   AF-A0A496W538-F1
#
_cell.length_a   1.000
_cell.length_b   1.000
_cell.length_c   1.000
_cell.angle_alpha   90.00
_cell.angle_beta   90.00
_cell.angle_gamma   90.00
#
_symmetry.space_group_name_H-M   'P 1'
#
loop_
_entity.id
_entity.type
_entity.pdbx_description
1 polymer ?
#
loop_
_entity_poly.entity_id
_entity_poly.type
_entity_poly.pdbx_seq_one_letter_code
_entity_poly.pdbx_strand_id
1 'polypeptide(L)'
;MRLIFLVLLVFLSGCVGNEKSDNEIGLGINQEIRGEQEKQKAPKKDDYLKVALNYSYRLNGEVSLRPLKEGSKLHSGDDYTIEFTPKQDCHVYIFQYDSSDPLFTLFPLDRNYFKGEADWEKNRNPVKAGQTYFVPGKGKYFTLDENTGDETIHVLVSKEELQLQELEKEYEDLLESRPKSDKLGNDEQKNLLKCETSLCFESRTFKHLD
;
A
#
# COMPACT_ATOMS: atom_id res chain seq x y z
N MET A 1 4.17 -19.26 -4.75
CA MET A 1 3.97 -18.00 -4.01
C MET A 1 5.32 -17.28 -3.87
N ARG A 2 5.87 -16.78 -5.00
CA ARG A 2 7.13 -16.00 -5.10
C ARG A 2 6.90 -14.64 -5.78
N LEU A 3 5.64 -14.33 -6.06
CA LEU A 3 5.23 -13.21 -6.93
C LEU A 3 5.12 -11.90 -6.13
N ILE A 4 4.72 -11.96 -4.85
CA ILE A 4 4.61 -10.80 -3.95
C ILE A 4 6.02 -10.23 -3.67
N PHE A 5 6.97 -11.11 -3.32
CA PHE A 5 8.37 -10.75 -3.13
C PHE A 5 8.99 -10.02 -4.34
N LEU A 6 8.71 -10.48 -5.58
CA LEU A 6 9.23 -9.84 -6.79
C LEU A 6 8.61 -8.45 -7.04
N VAL A 7 7.31 -8.30 -6.77
CA VAL A 7 6.61 -7.01 -6.91
C VAL A 7 7.12 -6.01 -5.88
N LEU A 8 7.23 -6.40 -4.60
CA LEU A 8 7.80 -5.54 -3.56
C LEU A 8 9.26 -5.14 -3.85
N LEU A 9 10.09 -6.06 -4.32
CA LEU A 9 11.49 -5.76 -4.66
C LEU A 9 11.61 -4.77 -5.84
N VAL A 10 10.75 -4.90 -6.85
CA VAL A 10 10.75 -4.00 -8.03
C VAL A 10 10.25 -2.60 -7.69
N PHE A 11 9.21 -2.47 -6.85
CA PHE A 11 8.68 -1.16 -6.46
C PHE A 11 9.60 -0.44 -5.45
N LEU A 12 10.32 -1.16 -4.60
CA LEU A 12 11.27 -0.57 -3.65
C LEU A 12 12.65 -0.25 -4.26
N SER A 13 13.00 -0.86 -5.40
CA SER A 13 14.32 -0.65 -6.06
C SER A 13 14.33 0.45 -7.13
N GLY A 14 13.24 1.19 -7.35
CA GLY A 14 13.21 2.31 -8.31
C GLY A 14 13.70 1.94 -9.71
N CYS A 15 12.97 1.09 -10.44
CA CYS A 15 13.36 0.75 -11.80
C CYS A 15 12.97 1.84 -12.81
N VAL A 16 13.97 2.64 -13.17
CA VAL A 16 14.09 3.38 -14.43
C VAL A 16 13.88 2.42 -15.60
N GLY A 17 12.79 2.61 -16.34
CA GLY A 17 12.60 1.98 -17.65
C GLY A 17 13.39 2.72 -18.72
N ASN A 18 14.03 1.97 -19.61
CA ASN A 18 14.39 2.50 -20.91
C ASN A 18 14.11 1.44 -21.99
N GLU A 19 13.15 1.76 -22.84
CA GLU A 19 12.82 1.05 -24.09
C GLU A 19 13.82 1.41 -25.20
N LYS A 20 14.13 0.43 -26.06
CA LYS A 20 14.18 0.52 -27.55
C LYS A 20 14.58 -0.86 -28.11
N SER A 21 13.78 -1.52 -28.97
CA SER A 21 13.64 -1.32 -30.44
C SER A 21 14.98 -1.58 -31.16
N ASP A 22 15.15 -2.39 -32.21
CA ASP A 22 14.31 -3.17 -33.12
C ASP A 22 15.21 -4.29 -33.73
N ASN A 23 14.62 -5.34 -34.33
CA ASN A 23 14.70 -5.66 -35.77
C ASN A 23 14.63 -7.18 -36.11
N GLU A 24 13.94 -7.44 -37.22
CA GLU A 24 13.53 -8.70 -37.86
C GLU A 24 14.67 -9.66 -38.23
N ILE A 25 14.39 -10.97 -38.34
CA ILE A 25 14.46 -11.77 -39.60
C ILE A 25 13.54 -13.01 -39.48
N GLY A 26 12.72 -13.27 -40.50
CA GLY A 26 11.78 -14.40 -40.54
C GLY A 26 12.35 -15.73 -41.05
N LEU A 27 11.52 -16.78 -40.97
CA LEU A 27 11.38 -17.89 -41.93
C LEU A 27 10.23 -18.80 -41.46
N GLY A 28 9.35 -19.17 -42.40
CA GLY A 28 8.07 -19.80 -42.10
C GLY A 28 8.10 -21.30 -41.88
N ILE A 29 6.98 -21.81 -41.36
CA ILE A 29 6.43 -23.15 -41.62
C ILE A 29 4.92 -23.13 -41.37
N ASN A 30 4.16 -23.61 -42.36
CA ASN A 30 2.74 -23.90 -42.28
C ASN A 30 2.52 -25.12 -41.38
N GLN A 31 1.72 -25.00 -40.32
CA GLN A 31 0.95 -26.13 -39.79
C GLN A 31 -0.42 -25.65 -39.29
N GLU A 32 -1.44 -26.18 -39.94
CA GLU A 32 -2.85 -26.05 -39.61
C GLU A 32 -3.14 -26.93 -38.39
N ILE A 33 -3.16 -26.33 -37.20
CA ILE A 33 -3.72 -26.93 -35.99
C ILE A 33 -5.01 -26.18 -35.65
N ARG A 34 -6.12 -26.82 -36.02
CA ARG A 34 -7.48 -26.42 -35.66
C ARG A 34 -7.74 -26.79 -34.19
N GLY A 35 -7.15 -26.00 -33.28
CA GLY A 35 -7.51 -25.97 -31.87
C GLY A 35 -8.33 -24.71 -31.61
N GLU A 36 -9.48 -24.87 -30.95
CA GLU A 36 -10.32 -23.79 -30.48
C GLU A 36 -9.51 -22.91 -29.50
N GLN A 37 -8.89 -21.85 -30.04
CA GLN A 37 -8.34 -20.80 -29.20
C GLN A 37 -9.51 -19.97 -28.68
N GLU A 38 -9.90 -20.24 -27.44
CA GLU A 38 -10.63 -19.28 -26.62
C GLU A 38 -9.91 -17.93 -26.75
N LYS A 39 -10.59 -16.98 -27.41
CA LYS A 39 -10.16 -15.58 -27.46
C LYS A 39 -10.00 -15.11 -26.02
N GLN A 40 -8.76 -15.04 -25.54
CA GLN A 40 -8.43 -14.24 -24.37
C GLN A 40 -8.78 -12.80 -24.73
N LYS A 41 -9.94 -12.37 -24.23
CA LYS A 41 -10.49 -11.04 -24.42
C LYS A 41 -9.55 -10.08 -23.70
N ALA A 42 -8.99 -9.12 -24.45
CA ALA A 42 -8.18 -8.05 -23.88
C ALA A 42 -8.86 -7.47 -22.63
N PRO A 43 -8.13 -7.26 -21.52
CA PRO A 43 -8.71 -6.75 -20.28
C PRO A 43 -9.42 -5.42 -20.59
N LYS A 44 -10.69 -5.31 -20.15
CA LYS A 44 -11.44 -4.08 -20.31
C LYS A 44 -10.74 -2.98 -19.50
N LYS A 45 -10.72 -1.76 -20.04
CA LYS A 45 -10.10 -0.52 -19.49
C LYS A 45 -10.50 -0.15 -18.05
N ASP A 46 -11.42 -0.90 -17.43
CA ASP A 46 -11.93 -0.72 -16.07
C ASP A 46 -11.41 -1.77 -15.07
N ASP A 47 -10.51 -2.69 -15.45
CA ASP A 47 -10.06 -3.80 -14.59
C ASP A 47 -8.89 -3.44 -13.65
N TYR A 48 -8.57 -2.15 -13.54
CA TYR A 48 -7.48 -1.64 -12.71
C TYR A 48 -7.95 -1.44 -11.27
N LEU A 49 -7.28 -2.11 -10.32
CA LEU A 49 -7.44 -1.82 -8.90
C LEU A 49 -7.15 -0.34 -8.64
N LYS A 50 -8.13 0.35 -8.06
CA LYS A 50 -8.07 1.77 -7.74
C LYS A 50 -8.61 2.01 -6.35
N VAL A 51 -7.80 2.65 -5.51
CA VAL A 51 -8.20 3.09 -4.18
C VAL A 51 -7.83 4.57 -4.06
N ALA A 52 -8.81 5.39 -3.70
CA ALA A 52 -8.55 6.77 -3.31
C ALA A 52 -8.07 6.77 -1.86
N LEU A 53 -6.87 7.28 -1.62
CA LEU A 53 -6.22 7.32 -0.30
C LEU A 53 -6.05 8.77 0.14
N ASN A 54 -6.32 9.01 1.42
CA ASN A 54 -6.10 10.29 2.05
C ASN A 54 -5.54 10.09 3.45
N TYR A 55 -4.54 10.88 3.78
CA TYR A 55 -3.84 10.81 5.06
C TYR A 55 -3.95 12.17 5.71
N SER A 56 -4.28 12.20 6.99
CA SER A 56 -4.41 13.45 7.73
C SER A 56 -3.86 13.30 9.13
N TYR A 57 -3.36 14.39 9.66
CA TYR A 57 -2.86 14.47 11.03
C TYR A 57 -3.36 15.74 11.70
N ARG A 58 -3.28 15.79 13.02
CA ARG A 58 -3.51 16.99 13.83
C ARG A 58 -2.44 17.05 14.91
N LEU A 59 -2.08 18.26 15.29
CA LEU A 59 -1.17 18.44 16.41
C LEU A 59 -1.85 18.04 17.72
N ASN A 60 -1.07 17.60 18.70
CA ASN A 60 -1.59 17.26 20.02
C ASN A 60 -2.47 18.39 20.58
N GLY A 61 -3.71 18.07 20.96
CA GLY A 61 -4.71 19.02 21.48
C GLY A 61 -5.40 19.90 20.44
N GLU A 62 -5.02 19.83 19.16
CA GLU A 62 -5.74 20.52 18.08
C GLU A 62 -6.91 19.69 17.55
N VAL A 63 -7.95 20.38 17.05
CA VAL A 63 -9.11 19.74 16.41
C VAL A 63 -8.95 19.68 14.88
N SER A 64 -8.17 20.60 14.32
CA SER A 64 -8.06 20.80 12.86
C SER A 64 -7.16 19.76 12.22
N LEU A 65 -7.68 19.04 11.23
CA LEU A 65 -6.91 18.10 10.43
C LEU A 65 -6.12 18.82 9.34
N ARG A 66 -4.87 18.39 9.18
CA ARG A 66 -3.91 18.82 8.16
C ARG A 66 -3.58 17.63 7.26
N PRO A 67 -3.37 17.83 5.95
CA PRO A 67 -2.96 16.73 5.08
C PRO A 67 -1.59 16.18 5.50
N LEU A 68 -1.49 14.88 5.72
CA LEU A 68 -0.23 14.18 5.94
C LEU A 68 0.41 13.88 4.58
N LYS A 69 1.48 14.61 4.25
CA LYS A 69 2.23 14.52 3.00
C LYS A 69 3.59 13.85 3.24
N GLU A 70 4.23 13.41 2.16
CA GLU A 70 5.62 12.94 2.18
C GLU A 70 6.54 13.95 2.89
N GLY A 71 7.36 13.47 3.82
CA GLY A 71 8.29 14.27 4.61
C GLY A 71 7.62 15.25 5.60
N SER A 72 6.31 15.12 5.87
CA SER A 72 5.65 15.88 6.95
C SER A 72 6.37 15.65 8.28
N LYS A 73 6.33 16.63 9.17
CA LYS A 73 6.94 16.54 10.50
C LYS A 73 5.84 16.51 11.55
N LEU A 74 5.76 15.41 12.27
CA LEU A 74 4.86 15.19 13.39
C LEU A 74 5.73 14.99 14.64
N HIS A 75 5.15 15.26 15.80
CA HIS A 75 5.81 15.10 17.09
C HIS A 75 5.13 14.02 17.94
N SER A 76 5.84 13.49 18.95
CA SER A 76 5.28 12.60 19.96
C SER A 76 3.95 13.14 20.51
N GLY A 77 2.91 12.32 20.52
CA GLY A 77 1.56 12.71 20.91
C GLY A 77 0.71 13.41 19.84
N ASP A 78 1.26 13.70 18.65
CA ASP A 78 0.44 14.08 17.50
C ASP A 78 -0.42 12.90 17.04
N ASP A 79 -1.56 13.22 16.44
CA ASP A 79 -2.56 12.23 16.02
C ASP A 79 -2.63 12.15 14.50
N TYR A 80 -2.77 10.95 13.94
CA TYR A 80 -3.01 10.75 12.51
C TYR A 80 -4.10 9.72 12.20
N THR A 81 -4.64 9.79 10.99
CA THR A 81 -5.68 8.89 10.49
C THR A 81 -5.55 8.67 8.98
N ILE A 82 -6.06 7.54 8.51
CA ILE A 82 -6.07 7.15 7.11
C ILE A 82 -7.53 6.96 6.67
N GLU A 83 -7.91 7.65 5.61
CA GLU A 83 -9.19 7.48 4.94
C GLU A 83 -8.96 6.86 3.56
N PHE A 84 -9.73 5.83 3.22
CA PHE A 84 -9.66 5.26 1.89
C PHE A 84 -11.02 4.85 1.32
N THR A 85 -11.16 4.93 0.00
CA THR A 85 -12.37 4.51 -0.72
C THR A 85 -11.97 3.70 -1.96
N PRO A 86 -12.18 2.36 -1.95
CA PRO A 86 -11.88 1.53 -3.10
C PRO A 86 -12.92 1.73 -4.20
N LYS A 87 -12.51 1.64 -5.47
CA LYS A 87 -13.41 1.76 -6.63
C LYS A 87 -14.02 0.43 -7.07
N GLN A 88 -13.53 -0.67 -6.51
CA GLN A 88 -14.02 -2.04 -6.73
C GLN A 88 -13.86 -2.83 -5.44
N ASP A 89 -14.57 -3.95 -5.31
CA ASP A 89 -14.38 -4.88 -4.20
C ASP A 89 -12.94 -5.43 -4.25
N CYS A 90 -12.24 -5.37 -3.12
CA CYS A 90 -10.84 -5.80 -3.03
C CYS A 90 -10.45 -6.08 -1.57
N HIS A 91 -9.16 -6.38 -1.37
CA HIS A 91 -8.53 -6.51 -0.06
C HIS A 91 -7.50 -5.39 0.06
N VAL A 92 -7.44 -4.75 1.23
CA VAL A 92 -6.49 -3.69 1.55
C VAL A 92 -5.69 -4.12 2.76
N TYR A 93 -4.40 -3.87 2.76
CA TYR A 93 -3.50 -4.13 3.87
C TYR A 93 -2.70 -2.86 4.10
N ILE A 94 -2.69 -2.37 5.34
CA ILE A 94 -1.97 -1.15 5.71
C ILE A 94 -1.04 -1.51 6.86
N PHE A 95 0.24 -1.23 6.66
CA PHE A 95 1.28 -1.43 7.65
C PHE A 95 1.95 -0.10 7.95
N GLN A 96 2.40 0.07 9.18
CA GLN A 96 3.33 1.10 9.58
C GLN A 96 4.67 0.43 9.89
N TYR A 97 5.73 1.02 9.40
CA TYR A 97 7.08 0.64 9.69
C TYR A 97 7.81 1.85 10.24
N ASP A 98 8.37 1.72 11.44
CA ASP A 98 9.39 2.62 11.94
C ASP A 98 10.76 1.94 11.81
N SER A 99 11.76 2.73 11.44
CA SER A 99 13.16 2.37 11.35
C SER A 99 13.74 1.62 12.57
N SER A 100 13.12 1.74 13.75
CA SER A 100 13.59 1.13 15.01
C SER A 100 12.69 -0.01 15.52
N ASP A 101 11.49 -0.18 14.96
CA ASP A 101 10.42 -0.96 15.56
C ASP A 101 9.84 -2.05 14.63
N PRO A 102 9.13 -3.05 15.18
CA PRO A 102 8.49 -4.10 14.40
C PRO A 102 7.41 -3.54 13.46
N LEU A 103 7.20 -4.23 12.35
CA LEU A 103 6.11 -3.94 11.41
C LEU A 103 4.76 -3.97 12.17
N PHE A 104 4.01 -2.87 12.12
CA PHE A 104 2.74 -2.75 12.80
C PHE A 104 1.57 -2.75 11.81
N THR A 105 0.63 -3.68 11.97
CA THR A 105 -0.54 -3.80 11.10
C THR A 105 -1.64 -2.81 11.51
N LEU A 106 -1.85 -1.79 10.68
CA LEU A 106 -2.91 -0.78 10.86
C LEU A 106 -4.25 -1.22 10.24
N PHE A 107 -4.23 -2.06 9.22
CA PHE A 107 -5.44 -2.59 8.58
C PHE A 107 -5.17 -3.93 7.88
N PRO A 108 -6.08 -4.92 7.94
CA PRO A 108 -7.33 -4.93 8.69
C PRO A 108 -7.07 -4.92 10.20
N LEU A 109 -7.94 -4.26 10.97
CA LEU A 109 -7.72 -4.16 12.42
C LEU A 109 -7.87 -5.53 13.08
N ASP A 110 -7.06 -5.87 14.06
CA ASP A 110 -7.33 -7.02 14.94
C ASP A 110 -7.96 -6.55 16.26
N ARG A 111 -9.08 -7.19 16.62
CA ARG A 111 -9.83 -6.93 17.85
C ARG A 111 -8.98 -7.11 19.11
N ASN A 112 -7.96 -7.98 19.04
CA ASN A 112 -7.10 -8.25 20.18
C ASN A 112 -6.19 -7.07 20.54
N TYR A 113 -5.81 -6.27 19.53
CA TYR A 113 -4.87 -5.16 19.68
C TYR A 113 -5.58 -3.81 19.90
N PHE A 114 -6.74 -3.57 19.28
CA PHE A 114 -7.40 -2.26 19.30
C PHE A 114 -8.68 -2.20 20.15
N LYS A 115 -8.67 -2.78 21.36
CA LYS A 115 -9.86 -2.89 22.22
C LYS A 115 -10.39 -1.51 22.65
N GLY A 116 -11.58 -1.14 22.17
CA GLY A 116 -12.33 0.05 22.60
C GLY A 116 -12.02 1.34 21.82
N GLU A 117 -10.82 1.45 21.26
CA GLU A 117 -10.34 2.66 20.58
C GLU A 117 -10.53 2.63 19.06
N ALA A 118 -10.94 1.49 18.48
CA ALA A 118 -11.09 1.36 17.03
C ALA A 118 -12.43 0.75 16.60
N ASP A 119 -12.85 1.04 15.37
CA ASP A 119 -14.09 0.54 14.76
C ASP A 119 -13.84 -0.81 14.07
N TRP A 120 -13.36 -1.79 14.85
CA TRP A 120 -12.91 -3.08 14.32
C TRP A 120 -13.98 -3.77 13.43
N GLU A 121 -15.26 -3.74 13.80
CA GLU A 121 -16.34 -4.34 12.99
C GLU A 121 -16.45 -3.77 11.57
N LYS A 122 -16.06 -2.51 11.37
CA LYS A 122 -16.14 -1.80 10.08
C LYS A 122 -14.83 -1.83 9.31
N ASN A 123 -13.72 -2.07 9.99
CA ASN A 123 -12.37 -2.07 9.42
C ASN A 123 -11.85 -3.50 9.31
N ARG A 124 -12.38 -4.23 8.32
CA ARG A 124 -12.06 -5.62 7.98
C ARG A 124 -11.91 -5.75 6.48
N ASN A 125 -11.16 -6.77 6.07
CA ASN A 125 -11.22 -7.28 4.71
C ASN A 125 -12.35 -8.32 4.56
N PRO A 126 -12.89 -8.52 3.35
CA PRO A 126 -12.69 -7.68 2.15
C PRO A 126 -13.37 -6.31 2.28
N VAL A 127 -12.88 -5.32 1.54
CA VAL A 127 -13.47 -3.98 1.45
C VAL A 127 -14.38 -3.85 0.22
N LYS A 128 -15.38 -2.97 0.32
CA LYS A 128 -16.46 -2.83 -0.67
C LYS A 128 -16.33 -1.58 -1.52
N ALA A 129 -16.57 -1.74 -2.82
CA ALA A 129 -16.53 -0.65 -3.80
C ALA A 129 -17.40 0.54 -3.37
N GLY A 130 -16.84 1.74 -3.43
CA GLY A 130 -17.54 2.99 -3.13
C GLY A 130 -17.76 3.25 -1.63
N GLN A 131 -17.43 2.31 -0.73
CA GLN A 131 -17.51 2.52 0.71
C GLN A 131 -16.23 3.22 1.21
N THR A 132 -16.41 4.26 2.02
CA THR A 132 -15.28 4.94 2.67
C THR A 132 -14.97 4.29 4.02
N TYR A 133 -13.71 3.96 4.23
CA TYR A 133 -13.15 3.40 5.45
C TYR A 133 -12.30 4.45 6.15
N PHE A 134 -12.38 4.48 7.48
CA PHE A 134 -11.61 5.37 8.34
C PHE A 134 -10.82 4.52 9.32
N VAL A 135 -9.50 4.61 9.28
CA VAL A 135 -8.59 3.79 10.10
C VAL A 135 -7.94 4.72 11.14
N PRO A 136 -8.10 4.45 12.45
CA PRO A 136 -8.70 3.25 13.08
C PRO A 136 -10.23 3.26 13.20
N GLY A 137 -10.88 4.41 12.95
CA GLY A 137 -12.34 4.54 13.00
C GLY A 137 -12.77 5.94 12.64
N LYS A 138 -14.08 6.16 12.42
CA LYS A 138 -14.56 7.50 12.05
C LYS A 138 -14.41 8.45 13.25
N GLY A 139 -13.62 9.51 13.08
CA GLY A 139 -13.31 10.46 14.15
C GLY A 139 -12.37 9.90 15.21
N LYS A 140 -11.63 8.84 14.88
CA LYS A 140 -10.62 8.21 15.73
C LYS A 140 -9.26 8.31 15.06
N TYR A 141 -8.20 8.27 15.85
CA TYR A 141 -6.84 8.57 15.41
C TYR A 141 -5.86 7.58 16.04
N PHE A 142 -4.75 7.33 15.37
CA PHE A 142 -3.55 6.79 15.98
C PHE A 142 -2.77 7.94 16.59
N THR A 143 -2.20 7.73 17.77
CA THR A 143 -1.35 8.71 18.44
C THR A 143 0.09 8.23 18.36
N LEU A 144 1.00 9.11 17.96
CA LEU A 144 2.42 8.82 17.94
C LEU A 144 2.93 8.64 19.38
N ASP A 145 3.72 7.60 19.60
CA ASP A 145 4.38 7.34 20.88
C ASP A 145 5.66 8.19 21.01
N GLU A 146 6.61 7.77 21.84
CA GLU A 146 7.89 8.49 22.03
C GLU A 146 9.02 7.92 21.15
N ASN A 147 8.72 6.96 20.25
CA ASN A 147 9.72 6.32 19.39
C ASN A 147 9.94 7.17 18.13
N THR A 148 10.82 8.16 18.26
CA THR A 148 11.12 9.09 17.16
C THR A 148 11.92 8.45 16.03
N GLY A 149 11.73 8.93 14.81
CA GLY A 149 12.36 8.35 13.63
C GLY A 149 11.65 8.66 12.31
N ASP A 150 12.04 7.92 11.28
CA ASP A 150 11.34 7.92 10.02
C ASP A 150 10.23 6.87 10.07
N GLU A 151 8.99 7.33 9.96
CA GLU A 151 7.83 6.45 9.93
C GLU A 151 7.28 6.34 8.51
N THR A 152 7.05 5.11 8.07
CA THR A 152 6.54 4.81 6.74
C THR A 152 5.25 4.01 6.81
N ILE A 153 4.19 4.54 6.20
CA ILE A 153 2.94 3.81 6.00
C ILE A 153 3.00 3.14 4.63
N HIS A 154 2.77 1.83 4.60
CA HIS A 154 2.68 1.01 3.42
C HIS A 154 1.23 0.58 3.17
N VAL A 155 0.76 0.73 1.93
CA VAL A 155 -0.59 0.29 1.52
C VAL A 155 -0.47 -0.70 0.38
N LEU A 156 -0.97 -1.90 0.60
CA LEU A 156 -1.10 -2.95 -0.40
C LEU A 156 -2.58 -3.19 -0.71
N VAL A 157 -2.91 -3.27 -2.00
CA VAL A 157 -4.27 -3.56 -2.46
C VAL A 157 -4.24 -4.76 -3.38
N SER A 158 -5.07 -5.77 -3.09
CA SER A 158 -5.13 -7.02 -3.86
C SER A 158 -6.57 -7.36 -4.27
N LYS A 159 -6.76 -7.95 -5.45
CA LYS A 159 -8.06 -8.52 -5.85
C LYS A 159 -8.41 -9.73 -4.99
N GLU A 160 -7.41 -10.55 -4.68
CA GLU A 160 -7.54 -11.80 -3.93
C GLU A 160 -7.13 -11.61 -2.46
N GLU A 161 -7.68 -12.44 -1.59
CA GLU A 161 -7.29 -12.47 -0.20
C GLU A 161 -5.86 -12.99 -0.07
N LEU A 162 -5.01 -12.20 0.57
CA LEU A 162 -3.66 -12.60 0.97
C LEU A 162 -3.69 -13.04 2.43
N GLN A 163 -2.87 -14.06 2.75
CA GLN A 163 -2.66 -14.50 4.12
C GLN A 163 -1.84 -13.45 4.86
N LEU A 164 -2.45 -12.79 5.85
CA LEU A 164 -1.85 -11.65 6.55
C LEU A 164 -0.52 -12.01 7.21
N GLN A 165 -0.44 -13.18 7.86
CA GLN A 165 0.77 -13.63 8.55
C GLN A 165 1.93 -13.90 7.59
N GLU A 166 1.62 -14.42 6.39
CA GLU A 166 2.64 -14.62 5.35
C GLU A 166 3.11 -13.29 4.80
N LEU A 167 2.20 -12.33 4.66
CA LEU A 167 2.51 -10.98 4.20
C LEU A 167 3.36 -10.21 5.22
N GLU A 168 3.01 -10.25 6.50
CA GLU A 168 3.80 -9.64 7.59
C GLU A 168 5.23 -10.18 7.58
N LYS A 169 5.38 -11.51 7.53
CA LYS A 169 6.69 -12.16 7.45
C LYS A 169 7.49 -11.76 6.22
N GLU A 170 6.86 -11.72 5.03
CA GLU A 170 7.54 -11.29 3.81
C GLU A 170 8.02 -9.84 3.92
N TYR A 171 7.26 -8.95 4.56
CA TYR A 171 7.70 -7.57 4.82
C TYR A 171 8.86 -7.50 5.80
N GLU A 172 8.80 -8.24 6.91
CA GLU A 172 9.89 -8.32 7.89
C GLU A 172 11.19 -8.80 7.24
N ASP A 173 11.14 -9.91 6.49
CA ASP A 173 12.29 -10.46 5.75
C ASP A 173 12.87 -9.42 4.77
N LEU A 174 12.01 -8.66 4.09
CA LEU A 174 12.44 -7.58 3.17
C LEU A 174 13.14 -6.45 3.91
N LEU A 175 12.61 -6.03 5.06
CA LEU A 175 13.17 -4.94 5.87
C LEU A 175 14.52 -5.33 6.48
N GLU A 176 14.66 -6.55 6.97
CA GLU A 176 15.93 -7.09 7.49
C GLU A 176 17.00 -7.22 6.39
N SER A 177 16.59 -7.49 5.14
CA SER A 177 17.50 -7.64 4.01
C SER A 177 18.02 -6.32 3.43
N ARG A 178 17.46 -5.16 3.82
CA ARG A 178 17.92 -3.87 3.30
C ARG A 178 19.25 -3.47 3.95
N PRO A 179 20.26 -3.07 3.14
CA PRO A 179 21.42 -2.37 3.70
C PRO A 179 20.95 -1.06 4.35
N LYS A 180 21.41 -0.80 5.59
CA LYS A 180 21.07 0.41 6.36
C LYS A 180 21.72 1.67 5.76
N SER A 181 21.23 2.14 4.60
CA SER A 181 21.37 3.52 4.10
C SER A 181 20.78 3.62 2.68
N ASP A 182 19.77 4.46 2.48
CA ASP A 182 19.88 5.67 1.65
C ASP A 182 18.52 6.36 1.45
N LYS A 183 18.56 7.70 1.54
CA LYS A 183 17.42 8.61 1.38
C LYS A 183 16.98 8.61 -0.08
N LEU A 184 15.71 8.31 -0.37
CA LEU A 184 15.11 8.65 -1.66
C LEU A 184 14.29 9.95 -1.56
N GLY A 185 14.54 10.85 -2.50
CA GLY A 185 13.99 12.20 -2.56
C GLY A 185 12.60 12.30 -3.20
N ASN A 186 11.98 13.45 -2.94
CA ASN A 186 10.65 13.88 -3.39
C ASN A 186 10.45 13.81 -4.92
N ASP A 187 9.24 13.41 -5.32
CA ASP A 187 8.58 13.90 -6.55
C ASP A 187 7.05 13.99 -6.35
N GLU A 188 6.43 14.98 -6.98
CA GLU A 188 5.04 15.41 -6.78
C GLU A 188 3.96 14.48 -7.36
N GLN A 189 3.04 14.08 -6.47
CA GLN A 189 1.57 14.02 -6.60
C GLN A 189 0.89 13.32 -7.81
N LYS A 190 0.23 12.20 -7.47
CA LYS A 190 -1.22 11.94 -7.65
C LYS A 190 -1.67 10.82 -6.69
N ASN A 191 -2.53 11.12 -5.69
CA ASN A 191 -3.06 10.17 -4.68
C ASN A 191 -4.08 9.17 -5.27
N LEU A 192 -3.68 8.43 -6.31
CA LEU A 192 -4.50 7.37 -6.88
C LEU A 192 -3.59 6.22 -7.23
N LEU A 193 -3.68 5.15 -6.45
CA LEU A 193 -3.11 3.87 -6.84
C LEU A 193 -3.78 3.42 -8.13
N LYS A 194 -2.99 3.30 -9.19
CA LYS A 194 -3.38 2.70 -10.46
C LYS A 194 -2.32 1.66 -10.80
N CYS A 195 -2.67 0.39 -10.85
CA CYS A 195 -1.76 -0.63 -11.40
C CYS A 195 -2.50 -1.52 -12.39
N GLU A 196 -1.77 -1.97 -13.41
CA GLU A 196 -2.22 -2.89 -14.46
C GLU A 196 -2.32 -4.35 -13.99
N THR A 197 -1.91 -4.60 -12.75
CA THR A 197 -1.80 -5.91 -12.09
C THR A 197 -2.91 -6.13 -11.05
N SER A 198 -3.12 -7.38 -10.64
CA SER A 198 -4.04 -7.78 -9.56
C SER A 198 -3.61 -7.34 -8.15
N LEU A 199 -2.49 -6.60 -8.06
CA LEU A 199 -1.85 -6.13 -6.84
C LEU A 199 -1.32 -4.69 -7.07
N CYS A 200 -1.52 -3.79 -6.11
CA CYS A 200 -1.04 -2.41 -6.12
C CYS A 200 -0.33 -2.08 -4.79
N PHE A 201 0.70 -1.23 -4.84
CA PHE A 201 1.46 -0.81 -3.66
C PHE A 201 1.67 0.71 -3.63
N GLU A 202 1.52 1.33 -2.46
CA GLU A 202 1.94 2.70 -2.12
C GLU A 202 2.79 2.69 -0.86
N SER A 203 3.62 3.72 -0.70
CA SER A 203 4.17 4.09 0.59
C SER A 203 4.12 5.59 0.81
N ARG A 204 4.10 6.00 2.08
CA ARG A 204 4.21 7.39 2.51
C ARG A 204 5.10 7.49 3.74
N THR A 205 6.17 8.28 3.66
CA THR A 205 7.09 8.47 4.78
C THR A 205 6.93 9.87 5.38
N PHE A 206 6.96 9.96 6.70
CA PHE A 206 6.98 11.22 7.45
C PHE A 206 8.02 11.14 8.57
N LYS A 207 8.38 12.29 9.12
CA LYS A 207 9.33 12.43 10.22
C LYS A 207 8.57 12.52 11.53
N HIS A 208 8.88 11.62 12.45
CA HIS A 208 8.44 11.66 13.85
C HIS A 208 9.57 12.24 14.71
N LEU A 209 9.27 13.32 15.42
CA LEU A 209 10.19 14.10 16.26
C LEU A 209 9.70 14.14 17.72
N ASP A 210 10.56 14.54 18.65
CA ASP A 210 10.17 14.87 20.03
C ASP A 210 9.55 16.27 20.15
#